data_AF-A0AAD9MH89-F1
#
_entry.id   AF-A0AAD9MH89-F1
#
_cell.length_a   1.000
_cell.length_b   1.000
_cell.length_c   1.000
_cell.angle_alpha   90.00
_cell.angle_beta   90.00
_cell.angle_gamma   90.00
#
_symmetry.space_group_name_H-M   'P 1'
#
loop_
_entity.id
_entity.type
_entity.pdbx_description
1 polymer ?
#
loop_
_entity_poly.entity_id
_entity_poly.type
_entity_poly.pdbx_seq_one_letter_code
_entity_poly.pdbx_strand_id
1 'polypeptide(L)'
;MRALVLSGFRAYSQCLHRYPVRTQIISTGVLWGAGDALAQRLDRKTKEYDLHRTAITAAYGAFLVGPIGHAWYHKLDRIALRYCKAGTLGFVALKVLLDTAIFSPAHILGYFGVMNLGEGGSWQDLDRKVRTDFVPTLAAELAVWPAIQAANFKLVKVQYQLLVVNLLTILDSAFMSWCRATDDWSGVLLAAAKDRWPVDVPKPGAAKDGNQIFITVRRGKQYPPKTIDVRVKYEQTLGDLRKAAVAAFGLTPETLQLFWRGRELTADTDGQTLLDANMHTGFSLMGYDLSEAPDYWPPVQQTPEGLVFETVLARS
;
A
#
# COMPACT_ATOMS: atom_id res chain seq x y z
N MET A 1 27.95 -18.87 -13.84
CA MET A 1 27.20 -17.98 -12.91
C MET A 1 28.09 -17.00 -12.14
N ARG A 2 29.08 -17.45 -11.34
CA ARG A 2 29.99 -16.57 -10.57
C ARG A 2 30.75 -15.52 -11.40
N ALA A 3 31.29 -15.90 -12.56
CA ALA A 3 31.99 -14.98 -13.45
C ALA A 3 31.09 -13.87 -14.04
N LEU A 4 29.81 -14.17 -14.26
CA LEU A 4 28.84 -13.24 -14.82
C LEU A 4 28.40 -12.21 -13.78
N VAL A 5 28.16 -12.65 -12.54
CA VAL A 5 27.89 -11.78 -11.38
C VAL A 5 29.07 -10.84 -11.11
N LEU A 6 30.29 -11.36 -11.10
CA LEU A 6 31.50 -10.54 -10.88
C LEU A 6 31.77 -9.55 -12.01
N SER A 7 31.38 -9.89 -13.25
CA SER A 7 31.53 -8.98 -14.39
C SER A 7 30.46 -7.89 -14.36
N GLY A 8 29.22 -8.22 -14.02
CA GLY A 8 28.14 -7.25 -13.81
C GLY A 8 28.44 -6.28 -12.66
N PHE A 9 28.95 -6.80 -11.52
CA PHE A 9 29.36 -5.94 -10.40
C PHE A 9 30.52 -5.00 -10.78
N ARG A 10 31.50 -5.47 -11.56
CA ARG A 10 32.60 -4.63 -12.05
C ARG A 10 32.11 -3.53 -12.99
N ALA A 11 31.22 -3.86 -13.92
CA ALA A 11 30.61 -2.88 -14.81
C ALA A 11 29.79 -1.83 -14.03
N TYR A 12 28.96 -2.28 -13.08
CA TYR A 12 28.21 -1.39 -12.19
C TYR A 12 29.15 -0.48 -11.39
N SER A 13 30.21 -1.04 -10.80
CA SER A 13 31.19 -0.29 -10.02
C SER A 13 31.88 0.78 -10.87
N GLN A 14 32.27 0.47 -12.12
CA GLN A 14 32.83 1.44 -13.05
C GLN A 14 31.85 2.57 -13.38
N CYS A 15 30.60 2.24 -13.68
CA CYS A 15 29.54 3.23 -13.93
C CYS A 15 29.29 4.11 -12.70
N LEU A 16 29.22 3.51 -11.51
CA LEU A 16 29.01 4.22 -10.26
C LEU A 16 30.17 5.19 -9.95
N HIS A 17 31.42 4.78 -10.22
CA HIS A 17 32.57 5.66 -10.04
C HIS A 17 32.60 6.80 -11.06
N ARG A 18 32.20 6.54 -12.32
CA ARG A 18 32.22 7.54 -13.39
C ARG A 18 31.04 8.51 -13.35
N TYR A 19 29.86 8.01 -12.99
CA TYR A 19 28.59 8.74 -12.96
C TYR A 19 27.75 8.32 -11.73
N PRO A 20 28.12 8.75 -10.52
CA PRO A 20 27.55 8.23 -9.27
C PRO A 20 26.03 8.46 -9.16
N VAL A 21 25.55 9.67 -9.45
CA VAL A 21 24.12 10.00 -9.33
C VAL A 21 23.31 9.34 -10.44
N ARG A 22 23.78 9.37 -11.70
CA ARG A 22 23.05 8.78 -12.84
C ARG A 22 22.92 7.27 -12.69
N THR A 23 24.00 6.61 -12.26
CA THR A 23 23.99 5.16 -12.03
C THR A 23 22.96 4.81 -10.96
N GLN A 24 22.93 5.56 -9.85
CA GLN A 24 21.97 5.33 -8.77
C GLN A 24 20.53 5.61 -9.20
N ILE A 25 20.26 6.67 -9.97
CA ILE A 25 18.92 6.96 -10.53
C ILE A 25 18.43 5.77 -11.37
N ILE A 26 19.24 5.34 -12.34
CA ILE A 26 18.85 4.27 -13.27
C ILE A 26 18.68 2.94 -12.52
N SER A 27 19.66 2.56 -11.69
CA SER A 27 19.58 1.29 -10.97
C SER A 27 18.43 1.25 -9.98
N THR A 28 18.15 2.36 -9.29
CA THR A 28 17.04 2.44 -8.34
C THR A 28 15.71 2.33 -9.08
N GLY A 29 15.50 3.07 -10.17
CA GLY A 29 14.26 2.96 -10.94
C GLY A 29 14.00 1.55 -11.48
N VAL A 30 15.04 0.89 -12.01
CA VAL A 30 14.93 -0.50 -12.50
C VAL A 30 14.60 -1.47 -11.37
N LEU A 31 15.28 -1.37 -10.22
CA LEU A 31 15.05 -2.28 -9.10
C LEU A 31 13.66 -2.08 -8.46
N TRP A 32 13.21 -0.83 -8.33
CA TRP A 32 11.88 -0.50 -7.83
C TRP A 32 10.77 -0.97 -8.77
N GLY A 33 10.92 -0.73 -10.08
CA GLY A 33 9.98 -1.23 -11.08
C GLY A 33 9.95 -2.76 -11.14
N ALA A 34 11.11 -3.43 -11.05
CA ALA A 34 11.18 -4.88 -11.00
C ALA A 34 10.56 -5.46 -9.70
N GLY A 35 10.76 -4.79 -8.57
CA GLY A 35 10.15 -5.16 -7.29
C GLY A 35 8.64 -5.09 -7.33
N ASP A 36 8.08 -4.00 -7.87
CA ASP A 36 6.63 -3.86 -8.05
C ASP A 36 6.09 -4.88 -9.07
N ALA A 37 6.78 -5.09 -10.19
CA ALA A 37 6.37 -6.08 -11.17
C ALA A 37 6.38 -7.51 -10.61
N LEU A 38 7.35 -7.84 -9.76
CA LEU A 38 7.41 -9.12 -9.05
C LEU A 38 6.27 -9.22 -8.02
N ALA A 39 6.03 -8.17 -7.24
CA ALA A 39 4.94 -8.11 -6.28
C ALA A 39 3.59 -8.36 -6.96
N GLN A 40 3.32 -7.68 -8.07
CA GLN A 40 2.11 -7.88 -8.87
C GLN A 40 1.99 -9.31 -9.44
N ARG A 41 3.10 -9.95 -9.82
CA ARG A 41 3.09 -11.35 -10.29
C ARG A 41 2.87 -12.38 -9.19
N LEU A 42 3.35 -12.09 -7.98
CA LEU A 42 3.20 -12.96 -6.81
C LEU A 42 1.84 -12.79 -6.13
N ASP A 43 1.21 -11.64 -6.33
CA ASP A 43 -0.13 -11.39 -5.85
C ASP A 43 -1.16 -12.20 -6.65
N ARG A 44 -1.62 -13.31 -6.07
CA ARG A 44 -2.62 -14.20 -6.66
C ARG A 44 -4.00 -13.54 -6.83
N LYS A 45 -4.21 -12.36 -6.25
CA LYS A 45 -5.50 -11.62 -6.30
C LYS A 45 -5.60 -10.68 -7.50
N THR A 46 -4.49 -10.30 -8.14
CA THR A 46 -4.49 -9.45 -9.35
C THR A 46 -4.40 -10.30 -10.62
N LYS A 47 -5.48 -10.32 -11.42
CA LYS A 47 -5.53 -11.08 -12.69
C LYS A 47 -4.85 -10.36 -13.86
N GLU A 48 -4.70 -9.04 -13.77
CA GLU A 48 -4.10 -8.20 -14.81
C GLU A 48 -2.93 -7.39 -14.27
N TYR A 49 -1.88 -7.30 -15.08
CA TYR A 49 -0.67 -6.55 -14.75
C TYR A 49 -0.88 -5.06 -14.96
N ASP A 50 -0.71 -4.27 -13.88
CA ASP A 50 -0.82 -2.82 -13.90
C ASP A 50 0.54 -2.18 -14.23
N LEU A 51 0.75 -1.94 -15.53
CA LEU A 51 1.94 -1.27 -16.04
C LEU A 51 2.05 0.19 -15.55
N HIS A 52 0.91 0.86 -15.33
CA HIS A 52 0.88 2.25 -14.90
C HIS A 52 1.41 2.37 -13.47
N ARG A 53 0.97 1.49 -12.56
CA ARG A 53 1.52 1.38 -11.21
C ARG A 53 3.02 1.08 -11.22
N THR A 54 3.47 0.11 -12.02
CA THR A 54 4.91 -0.19 -12.12
C THR A 54 5.70 1.02 -12.64
N ALA A 55 5.16 1.79 -13.59
CA ALA A 55 5.82 2.98 -14.12
C ALA A 55 5.94 4.09 -13.07
N ILE A 56 4.90 4.34 -12.27
CA ILE A 56 4.94 5.31 -11.16
C ILE A 56 5.95 4.88 -10.10
N THR A 57 5.96 3.59 -9.72
CA THR A 57 6.91 3.06 -8.74
C THR A 57 8.35 3.12 -9.24
N ALA A 58 8.59 2.82 -10.51
CA ALA A 58 9.89 2.99 -11.14
C ALA A 58 10.33 4.47 -11.17
N ALA A 59 9.41 5.39 -11.47
CA ALA A 59 9.67 6.83 -11.45
C ALA A 59 9.98 7.34 -10.03
N TYR A 60 9.24 6.88 -9.02
CA TYR A 60 9.53 7.17 -7.61
C TYR A 60 10.94 6.72 -7.22
N GLY A 61 11.29 5.48 -7.57
CA GLY A 61 12.63 4.94 -7.37
C GLY A 61 13.71 5.78 -8.06
N ALA A 62 13.50 6.10 -9.34
CA ALA A 62 14.49 6.81 -10.14
C ALA A 62 14.71 8.25 -9.68
N PHE A 63 13.63 9.02 -9.51
CA PHE A 63 13.71 10.48 -9.38
C PHE A 63 13.66 10.99 -7.94
N LEU A 64 13.20 10.18 -6.99
CA LEU A 64 13.19 10.54 -5.57
C LEU A 64 14.18 9.67 -4.79
N VAL A 65 13.99 8.36 -4.75
CA VAL A 65 14.83 7.48 -3.90
C VAL A 65 16.28 7.46 -4.36
N GLY A 66 16.55 7.38 -5.66
CA GLY A 66 17.90 7.36 -6.23
C GLY A 66 18.77 8.56 -5.81
N PRO A 67 18.38 9.81 -6.14
CA PRO A 67 19.18 10.98 -5.81
C PRO A 67 19.16 11.31 -4.31
N ILE A 68 18.00 11.23 -3.65
CA ILE A 68 17.88 11.55 -2.21
C ILE A 68 18.64 10.51 -1.40
N GLY A 69 18.47 9.21 -1.69
CA GLY A 69 19.17 8.13 -0.99
C GLY A 69 20.69 8.21 -1.17
N HIS A 70 21.17 8.54 -2.37
CA HIS A 70 22.60 8.73 -2.61
C HIS A 70 23.18 9.85 -1.75
N ALA A 71 22.52 11.02 -1.74
CA ALA A 71 22.93 12.16 -0.94
C ALA A 71 22.81 11.86 0.56
N TRP A 72 21.75 11.17 0.98
CA TRP A 72 21.46 10.80 2.35
C TRP A 72 22.55 9.94 2.96
N TYR A 73 22.93 8.83 2.32
CA TYR A 73 23.96 7.95 2.89
C TYR A 73 25.33 8.62 2.99
N HIS A 74 25.70 9.47 2.03
CA HIS A 74 26.92 10.27 2.13
C HIS A 74 26.84 11.34 3.23
N LYS A 75 25.65 11.88 3.51
CA LYS A 75 25.43 12.82 4.60
C LYS A 75 25.48 12.13 5.95
N LEU A 76 24.84 10.97 6.09
CA LEU A 76 24.89 10.13 7.29
C LEU A 76 26.32 9.75 7.64
N ASP A 77 27.11 9.32 6.66
CA ASP A 77 28.51 8.98 6.86
C ASP A 77 29.31 10.17 7.38
N ARG A 78 29.16 11.35 6.76
CA ARG A 78 29.80 12.59 7.20
C ARG A 78 29.37 13.02 8.60
N ILE A 79 28.09 12.90 8.95
CA ILE A 79 27.59 13.23 10.29
C ILE A 79 28.17 12.24 11.31
N ALA A 80 28.10 10.94 11.04
CA ALA A 80 28.57 9.93 11.97
C ALA A 80 30.09 10.01 12.21
N LEU A 81 30.88 10.34 11.17
CA LEU A 81 32.33 10.57 11.31
C LEU A 81 32.69 11.79 12.18
N ARG A 82 31.77 12.76 12.36
CA ARG A 82 32.00 13.91 13.26
C ARG A 82 31.92 13.52 14.74
N TYR A 83 31.11 12.53 15.07
CA TYR A 83 30.83 12.16 16.46
C TYR A 83 31.43 10.82 16.87
N CYS A 84 31.73 9.94 15.91
CA CYS A 84 32.19 8.58 16.15
C CYS A 84 33.30 8.18 15.18
N LYS A 85 34.22 7.31 15.63
CA LYS A 85 35.22 6.72 14.73
C LYS A 85 34.55 5.71 13.79
N ALA A 86 34.97 5.71 12.53
CA ALA A 86 34.48 4.78 11.51
C ALA A 86 34.57 3.32 12.00
N GLY A 87 33.52 2.54 11.77
CA GLY A 87 33.47 1.11 12.11
C GLY A 87 33.19 0.78 13.58
N THR A 88 33.06 1.78 14.46
CA THR A 88 32.62 1.56 15.85
C THR A 88 31.12 1.27 15.94
N LEU A 89 30.68 0.65 17.05
CA LEU A 89 29.25 0.46 17.33
C LEU A 89 28.49 1.80 17.39
N GLY A 90 29.09 2.83 17.99
CA GLY A 90 28.50 4.18 18.04
C GLY A 90 28.29 4.79 16.65
N PHE A 91 29.24 4.58 15.74
CA PHE A 91 29.12 5.03 14.35
C PHE A 91 27.95 4.37 13.63
N VAL A 92 27.80 3.05 13.76
CA VAL A 92 26.69 2.32 13.14
C VAL A 92 25.35 2.68 13.79
N ALA A 93 25.29 2.71 15.12
CA ALA A 93 24.07 3.03 15.87
C ALA A 93 23.56 4.43 15.54
N LEU A 94 24.44 5.43 15.46
CA LEU A 94 24.05 6.79 15.08
C LEU A 94 23.48 6.86 13.66
N LYS A 95 24.10 6.15 12.70
CA LYS A 95 23.56 6.08 11.33
C LYS A 95 22.18 5.42 11.29
N VAL A 96 22.00 4.30 12.00
CA VAL A 96 20.71 3.59 12.08
C VAL A 96 19.64 4.46 12.74
N LEU A 97 19.96 5.16 13.83
CA LEU A 97 19.04 6.05 14.53
C LEU A 97 18.58 7.19 13.62
N LEU A 98 19.50 7.84 12.90
CA LEU A 98 19.15 8.93 11.99
C LEU A 98 18.34 8.44 10.79
N ASP A 99 18.70 7.27 10.23
CA ASP A 99 17.97 6.65 9.12
C ASP A 99 16.53 6.33 9.54
N THR A 100 16.39 5.64 10.67
CA THR A 100 15.12 5.27 11.31
C THR A 100 14.25 6.48 11.65
N ALA A 101 14.83 7.52 12.26
CA ALA A 101 14.05 8.64 12.80
C ALA A 101 13.68 9.69 11.74
N ILE A 102 14.45 9.79 10.66
CA ILE A 102 14.29 10.86 9.66
C ILE A 102 13.91 10.29 8.31
N PHE A 103 14.70 9.33 7.80
CA PHE A 103 14.52 8.83 6.45
C PHE A 103 13.30 7.92 6.34
N SER A 104 13.09 6.98 7.27
CA SER A 104 11.93 6.07 7.22
C SER A 104 10.58 6.81 7.22
N PRO A 105 10.31 7.78 8.13
CA PRO A 105 9.06 8.55 8.09
C PRO A 105 8.90 9.36 6.80
N ALA A 106 9.95 10.04 6.36
CA ALA A 106 9.92 10.87 5.15
C ALA A 106 9.69 10.02 3.89
N HIS A 107 10.31 8.83 3.84
CA HIS A 107 10.19 7.89 2.75
C HIS A 107 8.76 7.34 2.63
N ILE A 108 8.16 6.90 3.74
CA ILE A 108 6.78 6.37 3.74
C ILE A 108 5.79 7.45 3.29
N LEU A 109 5.90 8.67 3.83
CA LEU A 109 5.03 9.79 3.42
C LEU A 109 5.23 10.16 1.96
N GLY A 110 6.48 10.20 1.49
CA GLY A 110 6.82 10.46 0.09
C GLY A 110 6.23 9.41 -0.84
N TYR A 111 6.32 8.12 -0.47
CA TYR A 111 5.74 7.02 -1.23
C TYR A 111 4.21 7.13 -1.29
N PHE A 112 3.53 7.32 -0.15
CA PHE A 112 2.08 7.50 -0.13
C PHE A 112 1.63 8.70 -0.96
N GLY A 113 2.34 9.82 -0.88
CA GLY A 113 2.03 11.02 -1.66
C GLY A 113 2.16 10.78 -3.17
N VAL A 114 3.27 10.17 -3.61
CA VAL A 114 3.52 9.94 -5.03
C VAL A 114 2.57 8.90 -5.61
N MET A 115 2.29 7.83 -4.88
CA MET A 115 1.32 6.83 -5.31
C MET A 115 -0.09 7.42 -5.39
N ASN A 116 -0.51 8.17 -4.35
CA ASN A 116 -1.83 8.82 -4.35
C ASN A 116 -1.98 9.78 -5.53
N LEU A 117 -0.97 10.61 -5.82
CA LEU A 117 -1.00 11.51 -6.97
C LEU A 117 -0.98 10.75 -8.29
N GLY A 118 -0.15 9.71 -8.40
CA GLY A 118 -0.04 8.89 -9.61
C GLY A 118 -1.33 8.16 -9.95
N GLU A 119 -2.05 7.66 -8.93
CA GLU A 119 -3.35 6.98 -9.08
C GLU A 119 -4.53 7.96 -9.24
N GLY A 120 -4.28 9.28 -9.22
CA GLY A 120 -5.32 10.30 -9.35
C GLY A 120 -6.17 10.50 -8.09
N GLY A 121 -5.67 10.07 -6.93
CA GLY A 121 -6.32 10.23 -5.62
C GLY A 121 -6.36 11.69 -5.14
N SER A 122 -7.36 12.00 -4.31
CA SER A 122 -7.53 13.33 -3.74
C SER A 122 -6.65 13.56 -2.51
N TRP A 123 -6.56 14.80 -2.03
CA TRP A 123 -5.90 15.11 -0.75
C TRP A 123 -6.57 14.45 0.45
N GLN A 124 -7.88 14.22 0.39
CA GLN A 124 -8.62 13.54 1.45
C GLN A 124 -8.25 12.05 1.51
N ASP A 125 -7.99 11.43 0.35
CA ASP A 125 -7.52 10.05 0.26
C ASP A 125 -6.13 9.90 0.88
N LEU A 126 -5.23 10.86 0.62
CA LEU A 126 -3.91 10.89 1.24
C LEU A 126 -3.98 11.09 2.75
N ASP A 127 -4.76 12.07 3.25
CA ASP A 127 -4.89 12.29 4.71
C ASP A 127 -5.43 11.06 5.43
N ARG A 128 -6.48 10.45 4.88
CA ARG A 128 -7.03 9.19 5.39
C ARG A 128 -5.98 8.09 5.37
N LYS A 129 -5.26 7.91 4.26
CA LYS A 129 -4.24 6.87 4.12
C LYS A 129 -3.09 7.05 5.11
N VAL A 130 -2.64 8.29 5.31
CA VAL A 130 -1.62 8.59 6.33
C VAL A 130 -2.15 8.28 7.73
N ARG A 131 -3.37 8.69 8.08
CA ARG A 131 -3.94 8.43 9.41
C ARG A 131 -4.14 6.94 9.71
N THR A 132 -4.51 6.16 8.70
CA THR A 132 -4.80 4.74 8.86
C THR A 132 -3.54 3.88 8.77
N ASP A 133 -2.69 4.12 7.78
CA ASP A 133 -1.64 3.17 7.39
C ASP A 133 -0.23 3.60 7.82
N PHE A 134 0.01 4.89 8.14
CA PHE A 134 1.36 5.38 8.41
C PHE A 134 2.00 4.71 9.62
N VAL A 135 1.30 4.68 10.77
CA VAL A 135 1.85 4.11 12.01
C VAL A 135 2.07 2.59 11.88
N PRO A 136 1.11 1.80 11.36
CA PRO A 136 1.34 0.38 11.11
C PRO A 136 2.51 0.13 10.15
N THR A 137 2.61 0.89 9.06
CA THR A 137 3.70 0.76 8.08
C THR A 137 5.05 1.09 8.70
N LEU A 138 5.13 2.19 9.47
CA LEU A 138 6.34 2.56 10.18
C LEU A 138 6.74 1.50 11.21
N ALA A 139 5.79 0.96 11.97
CA ALA A 139 6.09 -0.09 12.94
C ALA A 139 6.66 -1.36 12.27
N ALA A 140 6.09 -1.77 11.13
CA ALA A 140 6.60 -2.90 10.36
C ALA A 140 8.02 -2.65 9.83
N GLU A 141 8.26 -1.45 9.29
CA GLU A 141 9.58 -1.01 8.84
C GLU A 141 10.62 -1.07 9.97
N LEU A 142 10.27 -0.53 11.14
CA LEU A 142 11.13 -0.51 12.32
C LEU A 142 11.42 -1.89 12.90
N ALA A 143 10.58 -2.89 12.63
CA ALA A 143 10.81 -4.25 13.11
C ALA A 143 11.94 -4.96 12.36
N VAL A 144 12.18 -4.59 11.09
CA VAL A 144 13.07 -5.34 10.19
C VAL A 144 14.28 -4.50 9.75
N TRP A 145 14.03 -3.27 9.30
CA TRP A 145 15.05 -2.46 8.65
C TRP A 145 16.21 -2.00 9.54
N PRO A 146 16.05 -1.68 10.83
CA PRO A 146 17.18 -1.29 11.67
C PRO A 146 18.29 -2.34 11.73
N ALA A 147 17.94 -3.63 11.78
CA ALA A 147 18.90 -4.72 11.77
C ALA A 147 19.62 -4.84 10.42
N ILE A 148 18.86 -4.74 9.32
CA ILE A 148 19.40 -4.75 7.95
C ILE A 148 20.35 -3.56 7.75
N GLN A 149 19.95 -2.36 8.15
CA GLN A 149 20.76 -1.15 8.00
C GLN A 149 21.99 -1.17 8.90
N ALA A 150 21.91 -1.76 10.10
CA ALA A 150 23.09 -1.96 10.93
C ALA A 150 24.12 -2.84 10.22
N ALA A 151 23.70 -3.94 9.59
CA ALA A 151 24.57 -4.79 8.79
C ALA A 151 25.13 -4.05 7.56
N ASN A 152 24.28 -3.31 6.85
CA ASN A 152 24.68 -2.52 5.68
C ASN A 152 25.74 -1.47 6.04
N PHE A 153 25.52 -0.66 7.07
CA PHE A 153 26.45 0.38 7.48
C PHE A 153 27.76 -0.15 8.08
N LYS A 154 27.75 -1.37 8.62
CA LYS A 154 28.94 -2.03 9.16
C LYS A 154 29.79 -2.67 8.06
N LEU A 155 29.17 -3.32 7.09
CA LEU A 155 29.84 -4.21 6.14
C LEU A 155 30.08 -3.57 4.77
N VAL A 156 29.29 -2.56 4.40
CA VAL A 156 29.23 -2.05 3.03
C VAL A 156 29.76 -0.62 2.97
N LYS A 157 30.62 -0.33 1.99
CA LYS A 157 31.12 1.04 1.73
C LYS A 157 29.98 1.95 1.29
N VAL A 158 30.01 3.21 1.71
CA VAL A 158 28.93 4.21 1.50
C VAL A 158 28.41 4.28 0.06
N GLN A 159 29.28 4.19 -0.93
CA GLN A 159 28.90 4.22 -2.34
C GLN A 159 28.00 3.05 -2.78
N TYR A 160 28.05 1.90 -2.11
CA TYR A 160 27.24 0.71 -2.42
C TYR A 160 26.06 0.51 -1.46
N GLN A 161 25.94 1.30 -0.39
CA GLN A 161 24.89 1.13 0.62
C GLN A 161 23.49 1.23 0.01
N LEU A 162 23.26 2.17 -0.92
CA LEU A 162 21.98 2.32 -1.62
C LEU A 162 21.66 1.12 -2.53
N LEU A 163 22.67 0.53 -3.18
CA LEU A 163 22.46 -0.64 -4.02
C LEU A 163 21.97 -1.82 -3.18
N VAL A 164 22.58 -2.06 -2.01
CA VAL A 164 22.19 -3.14 -1.10
C VAL A 164 20.76 -2.94 -0.62
N VAL A 165 20.39 -1.72 -0.26
CA VAL A 165 19.01 -1.38 0.12
C VAL A 165 18.05 -1.68 -1.02
N ASN A 166 18.30 -1.15 -2.23
CA ASN A 166 17.41 -1.37 -3.37
C ASN A 166 17.27 -2.84 -3.77
N LEU A 167 18.31 -3.65 -3.62
CA LEU A 167 18.24 -5.10 -3.86
C LEU A 167 17.33 -5.79 -2.83
N LEU A 168 17.37 -5.35 -1.58
CA LEU A 168 16.48 -5.83 -0.53
C LEU A 168 15.06 -5.27 -0.68
N THR A 169 14.89 -4.09 -1.27
CA THR A 169 13.56 -3.51 -1.56
C THR A 169 12.75 -4.35 -2.54
N ILE A 170 13.37 -5.16 -3.41
CA ILE A 170 12.66 -6.16 -4.23
C ILE A 170 12.03 -7.22 -3.34
N LEU A 171 12.76 -7.69 -2.33
CA LEU A 171 12.26 -8.67 -1.35
C LEU A 171 11.20 -8.03 -0.45
N ASP A 172 11.39 -6.77 -0.07
CA ASP A 172 10.44 -6.00 0.73
C ASP A 172 9.14 -5.74 -0.03
N SER A 173 9.21 -5.43 -1.34
CA SER A 173 8.02 -5.30 -2.19
C SER A 173 7.24 -6.63 -2.27
N ALA A 174 7.95 -7.75 -2.38
CA ALA A 174 7.33 -9.07 -2.34
C ALA A 174 6.74 -9.40 -0.96
N PHE A 175 7.44 -9.03 0.11
CA PHE A 175 7.00 -9.20 1.50
C PHE A 175 5.74 -8.39 1.79
N MET A 176 5.72 -7.10 1.45
CA MET A 176 4.58 -6.21 1.61
C MET A 176 3.37 -6.68 0.79
N SER A 177 3.60 -7.22 -0.42
CA SER A 177 2.55 -7.84 -1.24
C SER A 177 1.99 -9.11 -0.59
N TRP A 178 2.83 -9.93 0.03
CA TRP A 178 2.40 -11.12 0.78
C TRP A 178 1.61 -10.75 2.05
N CYS A 179 2.08 -9.75 2.80
CA CYS A 179 1.35 -9.21 3.96
C CYS A 179 -0.02 -8.70 3.55
N ARG A 180 -0.13 -8.01 2.41
CA ARG A 180 -1.41 -7.54 1.86
C ARG A 180 -2.33 -8.69 1.43
N ALA A 181 -1.77 -9.81 0.98
CA ALA A 181 -2.55 -10.99 0.58
C ALA A 181 -3.06 -11.82 1.77
N THR A 182 -2.40 -11.72 2.93
CA THR A 182 -2.68 -12.52 4.14
C THR A 182 -3.39 -11.66 5.18
N ASP A 183 -4.68 -11.89 5.41
CA ASP A 183 -5.54 -11.04 6.27
C ASP A 183 -5.09 -10.99 7.76
N ASP A 184 -4.23 -11.92 8.22
CA ASP A 184 -3.60 -11.92 9.56
C ASP A 184 -2.08 -12.17 9.49
N TRP A 185 -1.36 -11.49 8.59
CA TRP A 185 0.09 -11.60 8.49
C TRP A 185 0.81 -11.25 9.80
N SER A 186 0.27 -10.28 10.56
CA SER A 186 0.80 -9.87 11.85
C SER A 186 0.66 -10.97 12.90
N GLY A 187 -0.44 -11.72 12.93
CA GLY A 187 -0.63 -12.86 13.83
C GLY A 187 0.34 -14.01 13.54
N VAL A 188 0.63 -14.28 12.26
CA VAL A 188 1.62 -15.30 11.85
C VAL A 188 3.04 -14.94 12.27
N LEU A 189 3.45 -13.69 12.04
CA LEU A 189 4.79 -13.20 12.41
C LEU A 189 4.95 -13.02 13.93
N LEU A 190 3.91 -12.54 14.61
CA LEU A 190 3.91 -12.37 16.06
C LEU A 190 3.76 -13.70 16.80
N ALA A 191 3.08 -14.71 16.24
CA ALA A 191 3.05 -16.06 16.81
C ALA A 191 4.45 -16.70 16.84
N ALA A 192 5.28 -16.45 15.83
CA ALA A 192 6.68 -16.87 15.82
C ALA A 192 7.56 -16.09 16.82
N ALA A 193 7.16 -14.87 17.20
CA ALA A 193 7.85 -14.03 18.19
C ALA A 193 7.29 -14.14 19.62
N LYS A 194 6.13 -14.80 19.79
CA LYS A 194 5.35 -14.86 21.03
C LYS A 194 6.10 -15.51 22.19
N ASP A 195 7.01 -16.43 21.90
CA ASP A 195 7.85 -17.08 22.92
C ASP A 195 8.95 -16.17 23.49
N ARG A 196 9.20 -14.99 22.89
CA ARG A 196 10.36 -14.14 23.21
C ARG A 196 10.02 -12.75 23.77
N TRP A 197 8.79 -12.24 23.61
CA TRP A 197 8.43 -10.90 24.07
C TRP A 197 6.94 -10.81 24.50
N PRO A 198 6.65 -10.80 25.82
CA PRO A 198 5.28 -10.70 26.34
C PRO A 198 4.89 -9.21 26.42
N VAL A 199 4.65 -8.58 25.28
CA VAL A 199 3.97 -7.28 25.26
C VAL A 199 2.65 -7.47 24.53
N ASP A 200 1.56 -7.23 25.26
CA ASP A 200 0.22 -7.13 24.70
C ASP A 200 0.20 -5.91 23.76
N VAL A 201 0.39 -6.17 22.47
CA VAL A 201 0.08 -5.20 21.43
C VAL A 201 -1.43 -4.99 21.49
N PRO A 202 -1.93 -3.75 21.65
CA PRO A 202 -3.37 -3.49 21.63
C PRO A 202 -3.92 -3.98 20.30
N LYS A 203 -4.74 -5.03 20.34
CA LYS A 203 -5.47 -5.48 19.15
C LYS A 203 -6.31 -4.30 18.67
N PRO A 204 -6.13 -3.79 17.42
CA PRO A 204 -7.22 -3.04 16.81
C PRO A 204 -8.44 -3.95 16.88
N GLY A 205 -9.53 -3.43 17.47
CA GLY A 205 -10.62 -4.21 18.06
C GLY A 205 -10.89 -5.51 17.32
N ALA A 206 -10.87 -6.62 18.06
CA ALA A 206 -11.03 -8.01 17.59
C ALA A 206 -11.54 -8.07 16.16
N ALA A 207 -10.65 -8.45 15.22
CA ALA A 207 -10.98 -8.56 13.81
C ALA A 207 -12.35 -9.23 13.68
N LYS A 208 -13.37 -8.42 13.36
CA LYS A 208 -14.70 -8.95 13.10
C LYS A 208 -14.54 -9.80 11.85
N ASP A 209 -14.84 -11.08 11.97
CA ASP A 209 -14.69 -12.08 10.91
C ASP A 209 -15.29 -11.57 9.59
N GLY A 210 -14.50 -11.52 8.52
CA GLY A 210 -14.89 -11.02 7.19
C GLY A 210 -14.18 -9.75 6.70
N ASN A 211 -14.27 -9.51 5.40
CA ASN A 211 -13.69 -8.33 4.72
C ASN A 211 -14.39 -7.05 5.16
N GLN A 212 -13.62 -5.98 5.37
CA GLN A 212 -14.16 -4.66 5.72
C GLN A 212 -14.69 -3.97 4.47
N ILE A 213 -16.00 -3.82 4.37
CA ILE A 213 -16.66 -3.09 3.29
C ILE A 213 -17.31 -1.84 3.88
N PHE A 214 -16.86 -0.67 3.46
CA PHE A 214 -17.50 0.58 3.85
C PHE A 214 -18.72 0.79 2.97
N ILE A 215 -19.86 1.14 3.57
CA ILE A 215 -21.05 1.48 2.81
C ILE A 215 -21.47 2.87 3.26
N THR A 216 -21.55 3.80 2.31
CA THR A 216 -21.97 5.19 2.56
C THR A 216 -23.33 5.42 1.94
N VAL A 217 -24.35 5.60 2.78
CA VAL A 217 -25.74 5.82 2.35
C VAL A 217 -26.13 7.28 2.52
N ARG A 218 -26.71 7.86 1.46
CA ARG A 218 -27.30 9.20 1.44
C ARG A 218 -28.82 9.12 1.51
N ARG A 219 -29.45 10.06 2.21
CA ARG A 219 -30.91 10.19 2.27
C ARG A 219 -31.28 11.60 1.80
N GLY A 220 -31.97 11.70 0.65
CA GLY A 220 -32.27 12.99 0.02
C GLY A 220 -31.04 13.91 -0.05
N LYS A 221 -31.19 15.14 0.45
CA LYS A 221 -30.11 16.16 0.52
C LYS A 221 -29.35 16.18 1.84
N GLN A 222 -29.53 15.18 2.70
CA GLN A 222 -28.97 15.16 4.04
C GLN A 222 -27.43 15.03 4.02
N TYR A 223 -26.76 15.90 4.79
CA TYR A 223 -25.31 15.88 4.98
C TYR A 223 -24.97 15.95 6.47
N PRO A 224 -23.97 15.20 6.97
CA PRO A 224 -23.12 14.24 6.25
C PRO A 224 -23.85 12.91 5.96
N PRO A 225 -23.45 12.17 4.91
CA PRO A 225 -23.98 10.83 4.65
C PRO A 225 -23.57 9.86 5.75
N LYS A 226 -24.41 8.84 5.98
CA LYS A 226 -24.14 7.82 7.01
C LYS A 226 -23.24 6.74 6.42
N THR A 227 -22.07 6.54 7.01
CA THR A 227 -21.13 5.48 6.61
C THR A 227 -21.04 4.41 7.69
N ILE A 228 -21.21 3.15 7.30
CA ILE A 228 -21.12 2.00 8.21
C ILE A 228 -20.16 0.96 7.63
N ASP A 229 -19.40 0.34 8.52
CA ASP A 229 -18.57 -0.84 8.24
C ASP A 229 -19.45 -2.10 8.26
N VAL A 230 -19.47 -2.81 7.14
CA VAL A 230 -20.15 -4.10 6.98
C VAL A 230 -19.09 -5.17 6.73
N ARG A 231 -19.25 -6.33 7.39
CA ARG A 231 -18.29 -7.45 7.37
C ARG A 231 -18.86 -8.64 6.61
N VAL A 232 -18.18 -9.01 5.52
CA VAL A 232 -18.61 -10.07 4.60
C VAL A 232 -17.40 -10.83 4.06
N LYS A 233 -17.45 -12.16 4.01
CA LYS A 233 -16.37 -13.03 3.50
C LYS A 233 -16.32 -13.06 1.98
N TYR A 234 -15.20 -13.48 1.40
CA TYR A 234 -15.03 -13.53 -0.05
C TYR A 234 -15.99 -14.52 -0.73
N GLU A 235 -16.33 -15.60 -0.03
CA GLU A 235 -17.21 -16.67 -0.51
C GLU A 235 -18.70 -16.31 -0.39
N GLN A 236 -19.01 -15.26 0.37
CA GLN A 236 -20.37 -14.75 0.49
C GLN A 236 -20.74 -13.92 -0.74
N THR A 237 -22.03 -13.81 -0.96
CA THR A 237 -22.59 -13.21 -2.16
C THR A 237 -22.86 -11.72 -2.02
N LEU A 238 -23.04 -11.01 -3.13
CA LEU A 238 -23.51 -9.62 -3.10
C LEU A 238 -24.90 -9.50 -2.47
N GLY A 239 -25.73 -10.54 -2.58
CA GLY A 239 -27.00 -10.63 -1.84
C GLY A 239 -26.79 -10.67 -0.33
N ASP A 240 -25.79 -11.41 0.17
CA ASP A 240 -25.45 -11.44 1.59
C ASP A 240 -24.92 -10.08 2.08
N LEU A 241 -24.11 -9.40 1.26
CA LEU A 241 -23.66 -8.04 1.52
C LEU A 241 -24.82 -7.06 1.64
N ARG A 242 -25.79 -7.13 0.72
CA ARG A 242 -26.99 -6.29 0.75
C ARG A 242 -27.82 -6.54 2.01
N LYS A 243 -28.04 -7.81 2.39
CA LYS A 243 -28.73 -8.18 3.64
C LYS A 243 -28.01 -7.63 4.87
N ALA A 244 -26.68 -7.77 4.91
CA ALA A 244 -25.87 -7.24 6.00
C ALA A 244 -25.94 -5.70 6.07
N ALA A 245 -25.97 -5.02 4.91
CA ALA A 245 -26.14 -3.58 4.83
C ALA A 245 -27.53 -3.13 5.32
N VAL A 246 -28.61 -3.79 4.88
CA VAL A 246 -29.98 -3.54 5.33
C VAL A 246 -30.06 -3.61 6.86
N ALA A 247 -29.51 -4.67 7.45
CA ALA A 247 -29.48 -4.84 8.90
C ALA A 247 -28.64 -3.76 9.61
N ALA A 248 -27.49 -3.39 9.04
CA ALA A 248 -26.59 -2.38 9.62
C ALA A 248 -27.18 -0.97 9.59
N PHE A 249 -27.92 -0.62 8.54
CA PHE A 249 -28.56 0.69 8.41
C PHE A 249 -29.93 0.77 9.09
N GLY A 250 -30.56 -0.38 9.40
CA GLY A 250 -31.92 -0.45 9.92
C GLY A 250 -32.96 -0.08 8.86
N LEU A 251 -32.69 -0.40 7.60
CA LEU A 251 -33.56 -0.14 6.45
C LEU A 251 -34.27 -1.43 6.02
N THR A 252 -35.06 -1.35 4.95
CA THR A 252 -35.63 -2.53 4.29
C THR A 252 -34.92 -2.77 2.94
N PRO A 253 -34.97 -3.99 2.39
CA PRO A 253 -34.35 -4.28 1.09
C PRO A 253 -34.83 -3.39 -0.06
N GLU A 254 -36.08 -2.92 -0.01
CA GLU A 254 -36.70 -2.06 -1.03
C GLU A 254 -36.30 -0.58 -0.88
N THR A 255 -35.86 -0.18 0.31
CA THR A 255 -35.49 1.20 0.61
C THR A 255 -33.98 1.43 0.54
N LEU A 256 -33.17 0.37 0.55
CA LEU A 256 -31.72 0.48 0.39
C LEU A 256 -31.30 0.19 -1.05
N GLN A 257 -30.83 1.23 -1.73
CA GLN A 257 -30.19 1.11 -3.04
C GLN A 257 -28.67 1.17 -2.88
N LEU A 258 -27.93 0.28 -3.54
CA LEU A 258 -26.47 0.21 -3.49
C LEU A 258 -25.86 0.24 -4.89
N PHE A 259 -24.70 0.88 -5.02
CA PHE A 259 -23.94 1.00 -6.25
C PHE A 259 -22.52 0.47 -6.04
N TRP A 260 -22.07 -0.37 -6.97
CA TRP A 260 -20.71 -0.85 -7.06
C TRP A 260 -20.11 -0.47 -8.41
N ARG A 261 -18.95 0.20 -8.41
CA ARG A 261 -18.31 0.77 -9.62
C ARG A 261 -19.27 1.59 -10.48
N GLY A 262 -20.19 2.29 -9.80
CA GLY A 262 -21.22 3.13 -10.40
C GLY A 262 -22.32 2.41 -11.15
N ARG A 263 -22.44 1.09 -10.98
CA ARG A 263 -23.61 0.31 -11.43
C ARG A 263 -24.42 -0.11 -10.21
N GLU A 264 -25.74 -0.04 -10.34
CA GLU A 264 -26.65 -0.50 -9.30
C GLU A 264 -26.45 -2.01 -9.07
N LEU A 265 -26.40 -2.39 -7.79
CA LEU A 265 -26.50 -3.79 -7.41
C LEU A 265 -27.99 -4.17 -7.49
N THR A 266 -28.34 -5.10 -8.37
CA THR A 266 -29.70 -5.61 -8.56
C THR A 266 -29.80 -7.08 -8.15
N ALA A 267 -30.99 -7.67 -8.17
CA ALA A 267 -31.18 -9.10 -7.88
C ALA A 267 -30.37 -10.00 -8.82
N ASP A 268 -30.09 -9.55 -10.05
CA ASP A 268 -29.28 -10.29 -11.03
C ASP A 268 -27.82 -10.41 -10.60
N THR A 269 -27.33 -9.43 -9.83
CA THR A 269 -25.96 -9.43 -9.29
C THR A 269 -25.83 -10.18 -7.96
N ASP A 270 -26.95 -10.52 -7.31
CA ASP A 270 -26.95 -11.11 -5.97
C ASP A 270 -26.26 -12.47 -5.90
N GLY A 271 -26.23 -13.24 -7.00
CA GLY A 271 -25.56 -14.55 -7.04
C GLY A 271 -24.04 -14.48 -7.14
N GLN A 272 -23.47 -13.31 -7.44
CA GLN A 272 -22.03 -13.13 -7.58
C GLN A 272 -21.36 -13.11 -6.20
N THR A 273 -20.24 -13.80 -6.04
CA THR A 273 -19.46 -13.72 -4.80
C THR A 273 -18.71 -12.39 -4.71
N LEU A 274 -18.33 -11.98 -3.49
CA LEU A 274 -17.46 -10.82 -3.31
C LEU A 274 -16.14 -10.98 -4.08
N LEU A 275 -15.61 -12.20 -4.14
CA LEU A 275 -14.41 -12.51 -4.90
C LEU A 275 -14.62 -12.30 -6.41
N ASP A 276 -15.72 -12.81 -6.95
CA ASP A 276 -16.05 -12.66 -8.38
C ASP A 276 -16.34 -11.21 -8.76
N ALA A 277 -16.90 -10.43 -7.84
CA ALA A 277 -17.16 -9.00 -7.98
C ALA A 277 -15.89 -8.14 -7.79
N ASN A 278 -14.76 -8.77 -7.47
CA ASN A 278 -13.48 -8.13 -7.14
C ASN A 278 -13.63 -7.08 -6.03
N MET A 279 -14.38 -7.42 -4.99
CA MET A 279 -14.58 -6.60 -3.79
C MET A 279 -13.70 -7.12 -2.66
N HIS A 280 -12.68 -6.35 -2.30
CA HIS A 280 -11.77 -6.59 -1.18
C HIS A 280 -11.93 -5.58 -0.04
N THR A 281 -11.30 -5.90 1.09
CA THR A 281 -11.19 -5.01 2.26
C THR A 281 -10.77 -3.60 1.87
N GLY A 282 -11.45 -2.60 2.44
CA GLY A 282 -11.15 -1.17 2.25
C GLY A 282 -11.92 -0.51 1.11
N PHE A 283 -12.69 -1.25 0.30
CA PHE A 283 -13.58 -0.62 -0.67
C PHE A 283 -14.80 0.04 -0.01
N SER A 284 -15.32 1.05 -0.70
CA SER A 284 -16.56 1.72 -0.35
C SER A 284 -17.64 1.49 -1.42
N LEU A 285 -18.85 1.15 -0.98
CA LEU A 285 -20.05 1.26 -1.81
C LEU A 285 -20.73 2.58 -1.51
N MET A 286 -21.34 3.14 -2.55
CA MET A 286 -22.28 4.24 -2.41
C MET A 286 -23.68 3.67 -2.37
N GLY A 287 -24.55 4.23 -1.54
CA GLY A 287 -25.94 3.86 -1.48
C GLY A 287 -26.86 5.03 -1.25
N TYR A 288 -28.14 4.79 -1.46
CA TYR A 288 -29.21 5.75 -1.25
C TYR A 288 -30.33 5.09 -0.44
N ASP A 289 -30.81 5.83 0.55
CA ASP A 289 -32.01 5.51 1.31
C ASP A 289 -33.20 6.13 0.57
N LEU A 290 -33.99 5.28 -0.07
CA LEU A 290 -35.16 5.62 -0.88
C LEU A 290 -36.41 5.94 -0.03
N SER A 291 -36.30 6.02 1.30
CA SER A 291 -37.36 6.59 2.14
C SER A 291 -37.62 8.07 1.87
N GLU A 292 -36.68 8.74 1.20
CA GLU A 292 -36.81 10.07 0.64
C GLU A 292 -36.36 10.04 -0.84
N ALA A 293 -36.87 10.95 -1.66
CA ALA A 293 -36.44 11.04 -3.05
C ALA A 293 -34.92 11.23 -3.14
N PRO A 294 -34.19 10.34 -3.85
CA PRO A 294 -32.74 10.37 -3.88
C PRO A 294 -32.22 11.60 -4.66
N ASP A 295 -31.21 12.27 -4.10
CA ASP A 295 -30.44 13.31 -4.78
C ASP A 295 -29.14 12.68 -5.32
N TYR A 296 -29.24 12.06 -6.50
CA TYR A 296 -28.14 11.32 -7.10
C TYR A 296 -26.97 12.23 -7.45
N TRP A 297 -25.81 11.93 -6.88
CA TRP A 297 -24.57 12.60 -7.25
C TRP A 297 -23.39 11.62 -7.21
N PRO A 298 -22.83 11.24 -8.37
CA PRO A 298 -23.13 11.73 -9.72
C PRO A 298 -24.55 11.37 -10.23
N PRO A 299 -25.06 12.04 -11.28
CA PRO A 299 -26.33 11.67 -11.91
C PRO A 299 -26.32 10.23 -12.43
N VAL A 300 -27.50 9.61 -12.43
CA VAL A 300 -27.71 8.23 -12.90
C VAL A 300 -28.60 8.20 -14.14
N GLN A 301 -28.36 7.21 -15.00
CA GLN A 301 -29.19 6.90 -16.15
C GLN A 301 -29.72 5.47 -16.03
N GLN A 302 -30.99 5.25 -16.41
CA GLN A 302 -31.60 3.93 -16.44
C GLN A 302 -31.06 3.14 -17.64
N THR A 303 -30.58 1.92 -17.38
CA THR A 303 -30.16 0.93 -18.38
C THR A 303 -30.99 -0.36 -18.22
N PRO A 304 -30.94 -1.31 -19.18
CA PRO A 304 -31.61 -2.61 -19.04
C PRO A 304 -31.14 -3.39 -17.81
N GLU A 305 -29.89 -3.19 -17.38
CA GLU A 305 -29.27 -3.88 -16.23
C GLU A 305 -29.47 -3.14 -14.88
N GLY A 306 -30.14 -1.98 -14.88
CA GLY A 306 -30.35 -1.14 -13.69
C GLY A 306 -29.88 0.30 -13.86
N LEU A 307 -29.77 1.05 -12.77
CA LEU A 307 -29.23 2.41 -12.79
C LEU A 307 -27.71 2.41 -12.87
N VAL A 308 -27.15 3.31 -13.68
CA VAL A 308 -25.71 3.48 -13.85
C VAL A 308 -25.36 4.96 -13.76
N PHE A 309 -24.28 5.31 -13.04
CA PHE A 309 -23.79 6.69 -13.02
C PHE A 309 -23.33 7.10 -14.43
N GLU A 310 -23.71 8.30 -14.87
CA GLU A 310 -23.34 8.82 -16.19
C GLU A 310 -21.81 8.86 -16.41
N THR A 311 -21.05 9.08 -15.33
CA THR A 311 -19.58 9.05 -15.34
C THR A 311 -18.99 7.72 -15.78
N VAL A 312 -19.71 6.61 -15.59
CA VAL A 312 -19.31 5.27 -16.03
C VAL A 312 -19.67 5.06 -17.49
N LEU A 313 -20.84 5.52 -17.92
CA LEU A 313 -21.30 5.42 -19.31
C LEU A 313 -20.44 6.25 -20.28
N ALA A 314 -19.91 7.39 -19.84
CA ALA A 314 -19.01 8.21 -20.66
C ALA A 314 -17.61 7.59 -20.90
N ARG A 315 -17.28 6.46 -20.24
CA ARG A 315 -15.97 5.80 -20.30
C ARG A 315 -16.02 4.41 -20.96
N SER A 316 -17.21 3.92 -21.31
CA SER A 316 -17.45 2.65 -22.02
C SER A 316 -17.64 2.87 -23.51
#